data_AF-A0A4P8QCV8-F1
#
_entry.id   AF-A0A4P8QCV8-F1
#
_cell.length_a   1.000
_cell.length_b   1.000
_cell.length_c   1.000
_cell.angle_alpha   90.00
_cell.angle_beta   90.00
_cell.angle_gamma   90.00
#
_symmetry.space_group_name_H-M   'P 1'
#
loop_
_entity.id
_entity.type
_entity.pdbx_description
1 polymer ?
#
loop_
_entity_poly.entity_id
_entity_poly.type
_entity_poly.pdbx_seq_one_letter_code
_entity_poly.pdbx_strand_id
1 'polypeptide(L)'
;MMVACVAVLAAAACSDQQGGVAGPTGADEASPWVRPPQIDGVTRDGGVLVLRGGAGPNARVVLRAPDAAAVATTADGAGRFELRLPPLSGDVRFTPEVQVGEDAAVSPETLVVIQGGAGPVVLIAAGQPTVRLDGGDGLDAVDSDGATLMASGRTNGAAPSVNINGADMSPTAIGRGRWRAVIGQSGPATITVNGKRFDYPGAGAAESFVVERAGAGWRITWPVDPAGRQTAWLPD
;
A
#
# COMPACT_ATOMS: atom_id res chain seq x y z
N MET A 1 -83.85 5.09 46.36
CA MET A 1 -82.97 5.68 47.40
C MET A 1 -81.63 4.97 47.29
N MET A 2 -80.49 5.60 47.03
CA MET A 2 -80.13 7.00 46.86
C MET A 2 -78.85 7.02 46.01
N VAL A 3 -78.81 7.95 45.07
CA VAL A 3 -77.73 8.29 44.16
C VAL A 3 -76.47 8.71 44.93
N ALA A 4 -75.29 8.34 44.44
CA ALA A 4 -74.03 9.03 44.77
C ALA A 4 -73.23 9.26 43.48
N CYS A 5 -73.34 10.50 42.98
CA CYS A 5 -72.48 11.09 41.97
C CYS A 5 -71.11 11.43 42.59
N VAL A 6 -70.01 11.16 41.89
CA VAL A 6 -68.74 11.88 42.07
C VAL A 6 -68.17 12.22 40.70
N ALA A 7 -67.69 13.45 40.62
CA ALA A 7 -67.53 14.30 39.46
C ALA A 7 -66.28 14.03 38.60
N VAL A 8 -66.40 14.42 37.33
CA VAL A 8 -65.31 14.62 36.36
C VAL A 8 -64.65 15.98 36.63
N LEU A 9 -63.31 16.02 36.58
CA LEU A 9 -62.55 17.24 36.27
C LEU A 9 -61.34 16.85 35.40
N ALA A 10 -61.34 17.40 34.18
CA ALA A 10 -60.28 17.30 33.20
C ALA A 10 -59.19 18.33 33.47
N ALA A 11 -57.94 17.97 33.21
CA ALA A 11 -56.90 18.93 32.85
C ALA A 11 -56.08 18.32 31.70
N ALA A 12 -56.34 18.84 30.51
CA ALA A 12 -55.47 18.69 29.35
C ALA A 12 -54.19 19.49 29.60
N ALA A 13 -53.03 18.87 29.38
CA ALA A 13 -51.77 19.59 29.15
C ALA A 13 -51.27 19.19 27.76
N CYS A 14 -51.67 20.00 26.78
CA CYS A 14 -50.94 20.13 25.52
C CYS A 14 -49.67 20.91 25.84
N SER A 15 -48.50 20.37 25.50
CA SER A 15 -47.31 21.18 25.31
C SER A 15 -46.74 20.88 23.93
N ASP A 16 -47.19 21.67 22.96
CA ASP A 16 -46.43 21.90 21.73
C ASP A 16 -45.16 22.68 22.10
N GLN A 17 -44.01 22.06 21.91
CA GLN A 17 -42.78 22.77 21.63
C GLN A 17 -42.21 22.25 20.31
N GLN A 18 -42.59 22.94 19.21
CA GLN A 18 -41.73 23.05 18.04
C GLN A 18 -40.36 23.60 18.45
N GLY A 19 -39.29 23.02 17.92
CA GLY A 19 -37.97 23.65 17.93
C GLY A 19 -36.76 22.73 18.03
N GLY A 20 -36.79 21.53 17.45
CA GLY A 20 -35.59 20.73 17.23
C GLY A 20 -34.97 21.09 15.89
N VAL A 21 -33.95 21.95 15.90
CA VAL A 21 -33.06 22.25 14.77
C VAL A 21 -32.69 20.98 14.01
N ALA A 22 -32.92 20.97 12.70
CA ALA A 22 -32.35 19.97 11.81
C ALA A 22 -30.82 19.99 11.98
N GLY A 23 -30.28 18.95 12.61
CA GLY A 23 -28.84 18.71 12.61
C GLY A 23 -28.35 18.57 11.16
N PRO A 24 -27.08 18.90 10.89
CA PRO A 24 -26.56 18.88 9.52
C PRO A 24 -26.80 17.50 8.88
N THR A 25 -27.69 17.46 7.89
CA THR A 25 -27.79 16.36 6.94
C THR A 25 -26.53 16.38 6.09
N GLY A 26 -25.56 15.59 6.51
CA GLY A 26 -24.26 15.47 5.87
C GLY A 26 -23.33 14.54 6.63
N ALA A 27 -23.85 13.46 7.21
CA ALA A 27 -23.03 12.30 7.49
C ALA A 27 -23.16 11.39 6.26
N ASP A 28 -22.34 11.66 5.25
CA ASP A 28 -21.91 10.55 4.39
C ASP A 28 -21.24 9.57 5.34
N GLU A 29 -21.95 8.48 5.61
CA GLU A 29 -21.56 7.43 6.53
C GLU A 29 -20.31 6.75 5.96
N ALA A 30 -19.15 7.34 6.26
CA ALA A 30 -17.87 6.68 6.08
C ALA A 30 -17.90 5.40 6.90
N SER A 31 -17.63 4.28 6.24
CA SER A 31 -17.59 2.94 6.85
C SER A 31 -16.90 2.98 8.23
N PRO A 32 -17.49 2.41 9.30
CA PRO A 32 -17.02 2.56 10.68
C PRO A 32 -15.67 1.89 10.99
N TRP A 33 -14.96 1.39 9.96
CA TRP A 33 -13.66 0.76 10.10
C TRP A 33 -12.60 1.60 9.39
N VAL A 34 -11.66 2.14 10.16
CA VAL A 34 -10.45 2.77 9.63
C VAL A 34 -9.72 1.74 8.77
N ARG A 35 -9.35 2.13 7.55
CA ARG A 35 -8.60 1.30 6.62
C ARG A 35 -7.17 1.82 6.50
N PRO A 36 -6.18 0.94 6.23
CA PRO A 36 -4.82 1.39 5.98
C PRO A 36 -4.74 2.31 4.76
N PRO A 37 -3.72 3.17 4.68
CA PRO A 37 -3.55 4.04 3.53
C PRO A 37 -3.07 3.22 2.34
N GLN A 38 -3.51 3.57 1.14
CA GLN A 38 -2.99 3.01 -0.11
C GLN A 38 -2.04 4.00 -0.75
N ILE A 39 -0.75 3.65 -0.84
CA ILE A 39 0.23 4.44 -1.59
C ILE A 39 0.19 3.95 -3.04
N ASP A 40 0.00 4.87 -3.99
CA ASP A 40 -0.17 4.52 -5.41
C ASP A 40 0.86 5.16 -6.33
N GLY A 41 1.69 6.07 -5.83
CA GLY A 41 2.79 6.63 -6.61
C GLY A 41 3.78 7.45 -5.79
N VAL A 42 4.91 7.71 -6.42
CA VAL A 42 5.93 8.63 -5.92
C VAL A 42 6.42 9.51 -7.06
N THR A 43 6.74 10.76 -6.74
CA THR A 43 7.43 11.67 -7.64
C THR A 43 8.66 12.25 -6.95
N ARG A 44 9.64 12.68 -7.74
CA ARG A 44 10.84 13.39 -7.26
C ARG A 44 10.73 14.85 -7.69
N ASP A 45 10.61 15.74 -6.72
CA ASP A 45 10.53 17.19 -6.92
C ASP A 45 11.75 17.86 -6.26
N GLY A 46 12.72 18.29 -7.06
CA GLY A 46 13.95 18.92 -6.53
C GLY A 46 14.75 18.03 -5.57
N GLY A 47 14.70 16.70 -5.74
CA GLY A 47 15.31 15.71 -4.84
C GLY A 47 14.45 15.32 -3.64
N VAL A 48 13.29 15.95 -3.45
CA VAL A 48 12.31 15.58 -2.43
C VAL A 48 11.39 14.50 -2.99
N LEU A 49 11.20 13.41 -2.23
CA LEU A 49 10.21 12.40 -2.55
C LEU A 49 8.81 12.88 -2.12
N VAL A 50 7.88 12.91 -3.07
CA VAL A 50 6.47 13.21 -2.83
C VAL A 50 5.67 11.95 -3.08
N LEU A 51 5.16 11.35 -2.00
CA LEU A 51 4.29 10.19 -2.04
C LEU A 51 2.84 10.62 -2.26
N ARG A 52 2.12 9.82 -3.03
CA ARG A 52 0.69 10.01 -3.32
C ARG A 52 -0.08 8.75 -3.00
N GLY A 53 -1.32 8.94 -2.59
CA GLY A 53 -2.18 7.82 -2.25
C GLY A 53 -3.60 8.20 -1.87
N GLY A 54 -4.32 7.19 -1.39
CA GLY A 54 -5.68 7.31 -0.88
C GLY A 54 -5.80 6.82 0.57
N ALA A 55 -6.68 7.45 1.34
CA ALA A 55 -7.09 7.06 2.68
C ALA A 55 -8.57 7.45 2.87
N GLY A 56 -9.12 7.27 4.08
CA GLY A 56 -10.43 7.86 4.41
C GLY A 56 -10.39 9.39 4.28
N PRO A 57 -11.51 10.05 3.90
CA PRO A 57 -11.60 11.50 3.89
C PRO A 57 -11.16 12.12 5.21
N ASN A 58 -10.33 13.17 5.15
CA ASN A 58 -9.79 13.87 6.33
C ASN A 58 -8.97 12.97 7.29
N ALA A 59 -8.63 11.75 6.90
CA ALA A 59 -7.89 10.83 7.76
C ALA A 59 -6.42 11.22 7.87
N ARG A 60 -5.82 11.02 9.05
CA ARG A 60 -4.40 11.28 9.27
C ARG A 60 -3.59 10.09 8.80
N VAL A 61 -2.76 10.29 7.78
CA VAL A 61 -1.83 9.28 7.25
C VAL A 61 -0.48 9.48 7.92
N VAL A 62 0.11 8.41 8.44
CA VAL A 62 1.40 8.44 9.14
C VAL A 62 2.32 7.39 8.54
N LEU A 63 3.58 7.75 8.33
CA LEU A 63 4.66 6.84 7.98
C LEU A 63 5.61 6.77 9.18
N ARG A 64 5.76 5.59 9.76
CA ARG A 64 6.66 5.35 10.89
C ARG A 64 7.85 4.53 10.45
N ALA A 65 9.04 4.86 10.92
CA ALA A 65 10.23 4.06 10.75
C ALA A 65 10.96 3.96 12.10
N PRO A 66 11.69 2.86 12.37
CA PRO A 66 12.51 2.76 13.57
C PRO A 66 13.67 3.76 13.54
N ASP A 67 14.24 3.99 12.36
CA ASP A 67 15.49 4.74 12.17
C ASP A 67 15.27 6.11 11.52
N ALA A 68 14.02 6.56 11.38
CA ALA A 68 13.69 7.88 10.84
C ALA A 68 12.50 8.52 11.55
N ALA A 69 12.46 9.85 11.55
CA ALA A 69 11.35 10.60 12.14
C ALA A 69 10.03 10.21 11.47
N ALA A 70 8.97 10.06 12.28
CA ALA A 70 7.64 9.83 11.75
C ALA A 70 7.19 11.04 10.92
N VAL A 71 6.61 10.77 9.76
CA VAL A 71 6.09 11.79 8.85
C VAL A 71 4.58 11.60 8.75
N ALA A 72 3.82 12.68 8.72
CA ALA A 72 2.38 12.60 8.62
C ALA A 72 1.80 13.67 7.69
N THR A 73 0.64 13.36 7.14
CA THR A 73 -0.20 14.28 6.38
C THR A 73 -1.67 13.97 6.67
N THR A 74 -2.56 14.81 6.20
CA THR A 74 -4.01 14.57 6.26
C THR A 74 -4.51 14.40 4.84
N ALA A 75 -5.31 13.36 4.60
CA ALA A 75 -6.01 13.21 3.33
C ALA A 75 -7.07 14.31 3.18
N ASP A 76 -7.30 14.78 1.97
CA ASP A 76 -8.34 15.78 1.70
C ASP A 76 -9.75 15.20 1.85
N GLY A 77 -10.77 16.03 1.60
CA GLY A 77 -12.17 15.61 1.66
C GLY A 77 -12.55 14.53 0.63
N ALA A 78 -11.74 14.31 -0.41
CA ALA A 78 -11.91 13.22 -1.37
C ALA A 78 -11.08 11.96 -0.98
N GLY A 79 -10.38 12.00 0.16
CA GLY A 79 -9.54 10.90 0.63
C GLY A 79 -8.20 10.79 -0.10
N ARG A 80 -7.74 11.83 -0.80
CA ARG A 80 -6.42 11.84 -1.45
C ARG A 80 -5.39 12.52 -0.57
N PHE A 81 -4.15 12.03 -0.59
CA PHE A 81 -3.07 12.68 0.14
C PHE A 81 -1.82 12.86 -0.74
N GLU A 82 -1.08 13.92 -0.42
CA GLU A 82 0.32 14.09 -0.80
C GLU A 82 1.16 14.21 0.48
N LEU A 83 2.25 13.45 0.56
CA LEU A 83 3.17 13.45 1.70
C LEU A 83 4.59 13.65 1.18
N ARG A 84 5.21 14.77 1.60
CA ARG A 84 6.61 15.07 1.30
C ARG A 84 7.49 14.42 2.35
N LEU A 85 8.40 13.54 1.94
CA LEU A 85 9.37 12.95 2.85
C LEU A 85 10.47 13.98 3.16
N PRO A 86 10.92 14.08 4.42
CA PRO A 86 12.14 14.81 4.73
C PRO A 86 13.34 14.14 4.03
N PRO A 87 14.50 14.81 3.95
CA PRO A 87 15.72 14.16 3.48
C PRO A 87 15.99 12.86 4.25
N LEU A 88 16.23 11.77 3.52
CA LEU A 88 16.50 10.44 4.06
C LEU A 88 17.93 10.04 3.75
N SER A 89 18.53 9.23 4.63
CA SER A 89 19.86 8.65 4.43
C SER A 89 19.78 7.12 4.48
N GLY A 90 20.50 6.45 3.58
CA GLY A 90 20.52 4.99 3.52
C GLY A 90 19.17 4.40 3.14
N ASP A 91 18.95 3.14 3.51
CA ASP A 91 17.72 2.41 3.19
C ASP A 91 16.73 2.53 4.34
N VAL A 92 15.52 3.04 4.07
CA VAL A 92 14.51 3.32 5.10
C VAL A 92 13.28 2.47 4.86
N ARG A 93 12.78 1.85 5.93
CA ARG A 93 11.52 1.11 5.96
C ARG A 93 10.48 1.89 6.73
N PHE A 94 9.41 2.25 6.05
CA PHE A 94 8.24 2.84 6.67
C PHE A 94 7.12 1.83 6.79
N THR A 95 6.46 1.85 7.94
CA THR A 95 5.16 1.25 8.21
C THR A 95 4.10 2.34 8.02
N PRO A 96 3.35 2.32 6.91
CA PRO A 96 2.23 3.23 6.70
C PRO A 96 1.06 2.87 7.62
N GLU A 97 0.38 3.87 8.16
CA GLU A 97 -0.83 3.69 8.94
C GLU A 97 -1.80 4.87 8.73
N VAL A 98 -3.08 4.63 8.98
CA VAL A 98 -4.06 5.70 9.19
C VAL A 98 -4.36 5.80 10.68
N GLN A 99 -4.55 7.02 11.16
CA GLN A 99 -5.07 7.33 12.50
C GLN A 99 -6.33 8.20 12.39
N VAL A 100 -7.41 7.82 13.07
CA VAL A 100 -8.65 8.59 13.16
C VAL A 100 -9.12 8.56 14.62
N GLY A 101 -8.96 9.68 15.34
CA GLY A 101 -9.22 9.71 16.78
C GLY A 101 -8.33 8.71 17.53
N GLU A 102 -8.95 7.76 18.22
CA GLU A 102 -8.27 6.68 18.94
C GLU A 102 -8.03 5.42 18.09
N ASP A 103 -8.65 5.35 16.90
CA ASP A 103 -8.52 4.21 16.00
C ASP A 103 -7.28 4.33 15.11
N ALA A 104 -6.68 3.18 14.80
CA ALA A 104 -5.55 3.08 13.88
C ALA A 104 -5.64 1.86 12.98
N ALA A 105 -5.18 2.00 11.73
CA ALA A 105 -5.09 0.90 10.77
C ALA A 105 -3.70 0.88 10.13
N VAL A 106 -2.91 -0.14 10.49
CA VAL A 106 -1.56 -0.36 9.97
C VAL A 106 -1.63 -1.07 8.62
N SER A 107 -0.83 -0.61 7.65
CA SER A 107 -0.74 -1.26 6.34
C SER A 107 -0.03 -2.60 6.45
N PRO A 108 -0.53 -3.65 5.76
CA PRO A 108 0.23 -4.88 5.58
C PRO A 108 1.45 -4.68 4.66
N GLU A 109 1.51 -3.58 3.91
CA GLU A 109 2.62 -3.22 3.04
C GLU A 109 3.65 -2.36 3.79
N THR A 110 4.93 -2.69 3.62
CA THR A 110 6.05 -1.85 4.04
C THR A 110 6.53 -1.02 2.86
N LEU A 111 6.62 0.29 3.04
CA LEU A 111 7.26 1.17 2.07
C LEU A 111 8.78 1.14 2.29
N VAL A 112 9.53 0.79 1.25
CA VAL A 112 10.99 0.78 1.26
C VAL A 112 11.49 1.89 0.34
N VAL A 113 12.31 2.78 0.90
CA VAL A 113 13.03 3.83 0.16
C VAL A 113 14.51 3.47 0.17
N ILE A 114 15.07 3.14 -0.99
CA ILE A 114 16.47 2.73 -1.12
C ILE A 114 17.37 3.96 -1.29
N GLN A 115 18.47 4.01 -0.54
CA GLN A 115 19.51 5.05 -0.61
C GLN A 115 18.95 6.48 -0.61
N GLY A 116 18.06 6.78 0.34
CA GLY A 116 17.45 8.10 0.48
C GLY A 116 16.58 8.53 -0.71
N GLY A 117 16.18 7.60 -1.57
CA GLY A 117 15.41 7.87 -2.79
C GLY A 117 16.27 7.96 -4.05
N ALA A 118 17.58 7.81 -3.95
CA ALA A 118 18.46 7.67 -5.12
C ALA A 118 18.29 6.29 -5.79
N GLY A 119 17.89 5.26 -5.03
CA GLY A 119 17.49 3.97 -5.54
C GLY A 119 15.98 3.84 -5.74
N PRO A 120 15.49 2.62 -6.02
CA PRO A 120 14.07 2.33 -6.16
C PRO A 120 13.25 2.67 -4.91
N VAL A 121 11.97 2.98 -5.12
CA VAL A 121 10.97 3.14 -4.06
C VAL A 121 9.86 2.12 -4.28
N VAL A 122 9.63 1.24 -3.30
CA VAL A 122 8.75 0.08 -3.46
C VAL A 122 7.85 -0.15 -2.26
N LEU A 123 6.72 -0.83 -2.48
CA LEU A 123 5.93 -1.47 -1.43
C LEU A 123 6.21 -2.98 -1.48
N ILE A 124 6.55 -3.55 -0.34
CA ILE A 124 6.71 -5.00 -0.16
C ILE A 124 5.67 -5.50 0.85
N ALA A 125 5.15 -6.70 0.62
CA ALA A 125 4.32 -7.41 1.58
C ALA A 125 4.50 -8.91 1.41
N ALA A 126 4.40 -9.66 2.51
CA ALA A 126 4.60 -11.09 2.49
C ALA A 126 3.62 -11.78 1.50
N GLY A 127 4.18 -12.46 0.51
CA GLY A 127 3.42 -13.26 -0.46
C GLY A 127 2.68 -12.43 -1.50
N GLN A 128 2.91 -11.11 -1.53
CA GLN A 128 2.37 -10.23 -2.56
C GLN A 128 3.46 -9.86 -3.57
N PRO A 129 3.08 -9.54 -4.82
CA PRO A 129 3.98 -8.88 -5.75
C PRO A 129 4.56 -7.60 -5.17
N THR A 130 5.87 -7.42 -5.28
CA THR A 130 6.48 -6.14 -4.97
C THR A 130 5.94 -5.08 -5.93
N VAL A 131 5.47 -3.96 -5.37
CA VAL A 131 4.98 -2.83 -6.15
C VAL A 131 6.06 -1.77 -6.21
N ARG A 132 6.71 -1.61 -7.37
CA ARG A 132 7.60 -0.48 -7.60
C ARG A 132 6.76 0.79 -7.84
N LEU A 133 7.06 1.87 -7.13
CA LEU A 133 6.32 3.14 -7.22
C LEU A 133 6.95 4.11 -8.22
N ASP A 134 8.22 3.90 -8.55
CA ASP A 134 9.03 4.78 -9.40
C ASP A 134 9.53 4.12 -10.69
N GLY A 135 8.96 2.96 -11.06
CA GLY A 135 9.32 2.23 -12.28
C GLY A 135 8.59 2.75 -13.53
N GLY A 136 8.80 2.05 -14.64
CA GLY A 136 8.20 2.35 -15.95
C GLY A 136 7.41 1.18 -16.51
N ASP A 137 7.16 1.20 -17.82
CA ASP A 137 6.60 0.07 -18.56
C ASP A 137 7.61 -1.11 -18.60
N GLY A 138 7.13 -2.35 -18.48
CA GLY A 138 7.96 -3.55 -18.45
C GLY A 138 8.06 -4.22 -17.08
N LEU A 139 9.25 -4.72 -16.72
CA LEU A 139 9.51 -5.45 -15.48
C LEU A 139 9.79 -4.49 -14.31
N ASP A 140 9.03 -4.60 -13.22
CA ASP A 140 9.24 -3.84 -12.00
C ASP A 140 10.04 -4.63 -10.97
N ALA A 141 9.72 -5.91 -10.79
CA ALA A 141 10.30 -6.74 -9.73
C ALA A 141 10.27 -8.23 -10.08
N VAL A 142 11.17 -8.97 -9.43
CA VAL A 142 11.19 -10.43 -9.40
C VAL A 142 11.20 -10.87 -7.94
N ASP A 143 10.11 -11.47 -7.50
CA ASP A 143 9.89 -11.91 -6.12
C ASP A 143 10.18 -13.41 -5.97
N SER A 144 10.75 -13.82 -4.84
CA SER A 144 10.99 -15.22 -4.51
C SER A 144 10.88 -15.49 -3.02
N ASP A 145 10.30 -16.63 -2.66
CA ASP A 145 10.32 -17.21 -1.31
C ASP A 145 11.32 -18.37 -1.18
N GLY A 146 12.17 -18.57 -2.20
CA GLY A 146 13.12 -19.67 -2.30
C GLY A 146 12.55 -20.94 -2.95
N ALA A 147 11.23 -21.10 -3.00
CA ALA A 147 10.56 -22.21 -3.69
C ALA A 147 10.00 -21.79 -5.04
N THR A 148 9.36 -20.62 -5.08
CA THR A 148 8.72 -20.05 -6.25
C THR A 148 9.39 -18.74 -6.65
N LEU A 149 9.35 -18.45 -7.94
CA LEU A 149 9.71 -17.16 -8.51
C LEU A 149 8.47 -16.54 -9.14
N MET A 150 8.30 -15.23 -8.99
CA MET A 150 7.25 -14.46 -9.61
C MET A 150 7.82 -13.18 -10.23
N ALA A 151 7.52 -12.92 -11.49
CA ALA A 151 7.82 -11.64 -12.13
C ALA A 151 6.59 -10.73 -12.07
N SER A 152 6.80 -9.45 -11.80
CA SER A 152 5.73 -8.44 -11.81
C SER A 152 6.19 -7.14 -12.46
N GLY A 153 5.22 -6.39 -12.99
CA GLY A 153 5.54 -5.21 -13.77
C GLY A 153 4.32 -4.40 -14.18
N ARG A 154 4.56 -3.42 -15.05
CA ARG A 154 3.56 -2.55 -15.64
C ARG A 154 3.44 -2.74 -17.14
N THR A 155 2.26 -2.42 -17.65
CA THR A 155 1.91 -2.32 -19.06
C THR A 155 0.99 -1.12 -19.27
N ASN A 156 1.27 -0.32 -20.30
CA ASN A 156 0.40 0.77 -20.74
C ASN A 156 -0.62 0.34 -21.80
N GLY A 157 -0.72 -0.97 -22.09
CA GLY A 157 -1.57 -1.48 -23.15
C GLY A 157 -1.85 -2.98 -23.00
N ALA A 158 -1.55 -3.73 -24.06
CA ALA A 158 -1.76 -5.17 -24.07
C ALA A 158 -0.93 -5.90 -23.00
N ALA A 159 -1.33 -7.12 -22.66
CA ALA A 159 -0.52 -7.98 -21.81
C ALA A 159 0.88 -8.15 -22.42
N PRO A 160 1.96 -8.01 -21.64
CA PRO A 160 3.31 -8.14 -22.17
C PRO A 160 3.60 -9.58 -22.58
N SER A 161 4.50 -9.75 -23.56
CA SER A 161 5.15 -11.04 -23.79
C SER A 161 6.21 -11.21 -22.69
N VAL A 162 6.12 -12.32 -21.94
CA VAL A 162 7.08 -12.65 -20.88
C VAL A 162 7.63 -14.04 -21.19
N ASN A 163 8.95 -14.13 -21.32
CA ASN A 163 9.67 -15.39 -21.53
C ASN A 163 10.72 -15.56 -20.43
N ILE A 164 10.83 -16.76 -19.87
CA ILE A 164 11.72 -17.04 -18.75
C ILE A 164 12.50 -18.31 -19.04
N ASN A 165 13.83 -18.20 -19.09
CA ASN A 165 14.74 -19.28 -19.48
C ASN A 165 14.35 -19.96 -20.81
N GLY A 166 13.74 -19.21 -21.74
CA GLY A 166 13.27 -19.74 -23.03
C GLY A 166 11.81 -20.20 -23.04
N ALA A 167 11.12 -20.28 -21.89
CA ALA A 167 9.72 -20.67 -21.81
C ALA A 167 8.78 -19.46 -21.81
N ASP A 168 7.77 -19.47 -22.67
CA ASP A 168 6.74 -18.43 -22.69
C ASP A 168 5.80 -18.57 -21.49
N MET A 169 5.58 -17.43 -20.82
CA MET A 169 4.70 -17.32 -19.68
C MET A 169 3.37 -16.68 -20.11
N SER A 170 2.32 -16.92 -19.33
CA SER A 170 1.03 -16.24 -19.47
C SER A 170 0.83 -15.26 -18.32
N PRO A 171 1.15 -13.96 -18.48
CA PRO A 171 0.97 -12.98 -17.43
C PRO A 171 -0.51 -12.72 -17.15
N THR A 172 -0.85 -12.62 -15.88
CA THR A 172 -2.19 -12.24 -15.41
C THR A 172 -2.22 -10.77 -15.04
N ALA A 173 -3.24 -10.05 -15.52
CA ALA A 173 -3.48 -8.67 -15.10
C ALA A 173 -3.90 -8.61 -13.62
N ILE A 174 -3.32 -7.69 -12.87
CA ILE A 174 -3.60 -7.48 -11.42
C ILE A 174 -4.15 -6.08 -11.13
N GLY A 175 -4.65 -5.39 -12.16
CA GLY A 175 -5.26 -4.06 -12.06
C GLY A 175 -4.26 -2.91 -12.16
N ARG A 176 -4.76 -1.69 -12.44
CA ARG A 176 -3.97 -0.44 -12.59
C ARG A 176 -2.78 -0.57 -13.55
N GLY A 177 -2.98 -1.28 -14.67
CA GLY A 177 -1.93 -1.51 -15.66
C GLY A 177 -0.79 -2.40 -15.16
N ARG A 178 -0.99 -3.19 -14.10
CA ARG A 178 0.02 -4.13 -13.60
C ARG A 178 -0.26 -5.57 -14.03
N TRP A 179 0.82 -6.34 -14.16
CA TRP A 179 0.78 -7.75 -14.50
C TRP A 179 1.66 -8.56 -13.53
N ARG A 180 1.38 -9.87 -13.42
CA ARG A 180 2.29 -10.84 -12.78
C ARG A 180 2.38 -12.13 -13.58
N ALA A 181 3.50 -12.83 -13.47
CA ALA A 181 3.69 -14.17 -13.99
C ALA A 181 4.35 -15.06 -12.91
N VAL A 182 3.71 -16.17 -12.55
CA VAL A 182 4.25 -17.17 -11.62
C VAL A 182 5.03 -18.21 -12.42
N ILE A 183 6.24 -18.53 -11.98
CA ILE A 183 7.24 -19.24 -12.78
C ILE A 183 7.42 -20.68 -12.25
N GLY A 184 7.16 -20.89 -10.96
CA GLY A 184 7.20 -22.22 -10.32
C GLY A 184 8.60 -22.84 -10.19
N GLN A 185 9.65 -22.13 -10.59
CA GLN A 185 11.05 -22.53 -10.46
C GLN A 185 11.81 -21.57 -9.54
N SER A 186 12.85 -22.04 -8.87
CA SER A 186 13.74 -21.22 -8.04
C SER A 186 15.14 -21.07 -8.67
N GLY A 187 15.92 -20.12 -8.15
CA GLY A 187 17.29 -19.86 -8.60
C GLY A 187 17.41 -18.73 -9.65
N PRO A 188 18.63 -18.47 -10.13
CA PRO A 188 18.88 -17.45 -11.16
C PRO A 188 18.11 -17.73 -12.45
N ALA A 189 17.69 -16.67 -13.14
CA ALA A 189 16.89 -16.80 -14.36
C ALA A 189 17.16 -15.67 -15.35
N THR A 190 17.07 -16.00 -16.63
CA THR A 190 16.92 -15.01 -17.70
C THR A 190 15.45 -14.71 -17.90
N ILE A 191 15.06 -13.45 -17.77
CA ILE A 191 13.69 -12.99 -17.97
C ILE A 191 13.68 -12.02 -19.15
N THR A 192 12.78 -12.21 -20.08
CA THR A 192 12.57 -11.30 -21.21
C THR A 192 11.15 -10.76 -21.14
N VAL A 193 10.99 -9.43 -21.11
CA VAL A 193 9.69 -8.76 -21.16
C VAL A 193 9.64 -7.88 -22.40
N ASN A 194 8.73 -8.17 -23.33
CA ASN A 194 8.61 -7.48 -24.62
C ASN A 194 9.95 -7.38 -25.37
N GLY A 195 10.76 -8.44 -25.33
CA GLY A 195 12.09 -8.50 -25.94
C GLY A 195 13.23 -7.87 -25.12
N LYS A 196 12.95 -7.14 -24.03
CA LYS A 196 13.99 -6.62 -23.12
C LYS A 196 14.42 -7.71 -22.14
N ARG A 197 15.73 -8.03 -22.14
CA ARG A 197 16.34 -9.04 -21.27
C ARG A 197 16.70 -8.47 -19.89
N PHE A 198 16.49 -9.29 -18.86
CA PHE A 198 16.85 -9.07 -17.47
C PHE A 198 17.47 -10.36 -16.92
N ASP A 199 18.62 -10.26 -16.28
CA ASP A 199 19.30 -11.41 -15.68
C ASP A 199 19.10 -11.37 -14.16
N TYR A 200 18.13 -12.14 -13.67
CA TYR A 200 17.83 -12.27 -12.25
C TYR A 200 18.94 -13.08 -11.55
N PRO A 201 19.64 -12.49 -10.55
CA PRO A 201 20.81 -13.11 -9.93
C PRO A 201 20.48 -14.23 -8.92
N GLY A 202 19.20 -14.48 -8.64
CA GLY A 202 18.77 -15.44 -7.62
C GLY A 202 18.41 -14.78 -6.28
N ALA A 203 17.75 -15.56 -5.43
CA ALA A 203 17.25 -15.10 -4.14
C ALA A 203 18.41 -14.78 -3.17
N GLY A 204 18.17 -13.86 -2.23
CA GLY A 204 19.14 -13.53 -1.20
C GLY A 204 19.14 -14.59 -0.08
N ALA A 205 20.19 -14.59 0.73
CA ALA A 205 20.38 -15.55 1.82
C ALA A 205 20.34 -14.90 3.23
N ALA A 206 20.03 -13.60 3.33
CA ALA A 206 20.07 -12.88 4.60
C ALA A 206 18.99 -13.35 5.60
N GLU A 207 19.34 -13.44 6.87
CA GLU A 207 18.43 -13.79 7.98
C GLU A 207 17.62 -12.58 8.48
N SER A 208 18.07 -11.37 8.17
CA SER A 208 17.45 -10.11 8.54
C SER A 208 17.07 -9.29 7.31
N PHE A 209 16.44 -8.13 7.53
CA PHE A 209 16.19 -7.19 6.44
C PHE A 209 17.50 -6.65 5.89
N VAL A 210 17.77 -6.89 4.61
CA VAL A 210 18.96 -6.41 3.90
C VAL A 210 18.56 -5.85 2.54
N VAL A 211 19.17 -4.73 2.18
CA VAL A 211 19.15 -4.17 0.82
C VAL A 211 20.58 -4.17 0.30
N GLU A 212 20.78 -4.68 -0.91
CA GLU A 212 22.10 -4.75 -1.52
C GLU A 212 22.03 -4.64 -3.05
N ARG A 213 23.15 -4.32 -3.68
CA ARG A 213 23.31 -4.46 -5.14
C ARG A 213 23.44 -5.92 -5.50
N ALA A 214 22.72 -6.36 -6.52
CA ALA A 214 22.82 -7.73 -7.04
C ALA A 214 22.63 -7.71 -8.55
N GLY A 215 23.70 -8.01 -9.31
CA GLY A 215 23.70 -7.87 -10.76
C GLY A 215 23.35 -6.43 -11.20
N ALA A 216 22.55 -6.32 -12.26
CA ALA A 216 22.03 -5.05 -12.78
C ALA A 216 20.73 -4.64 -12.06
N GLY A 217 20.79 -4.55 -10.73
CA GLY A 217 19.65 -4.18 -9.91
C GLY A 217 19.92 -4.17 -8.41
N TRP A 218 18.84 -4.05 -7.65
CA TRP A 218 18.81 -4.06 -6.19
C TRP A 218 18.09 -5.30 -5.69
N ARG A 219 18.57 -5.90 -4.60
CA ARG A 219 17.92 -7.01 -3.93
C ARG A 219 17.52 -6.59 -2.53
N ILE A 220 16.26 -6.81 -2.20
CA ILE A 220 15.70 -6.68 -0.85
C ILE A 220 15.44 -8.09 -0.36
N THR A 221 15.93 -8.44 0.82
CA THR A 221 15.66 -9.73 1.47
C THR A 221 15.13 -9.46 2.88
N TRP A 222 14.07 -10.15 3.29
CA TRP A 222 13.46 -9.95 4.60
C TRP A 222 12.87 -11.25 5.18
N PRO A 223 12.90 -11.41 6.51
CA PRO A 223 12.28 -12.55 7.19
C PRO A 223 10.75 -12.45 7.14
N VAL A 224 10.09 -13.60 7.10
CA VAL A 224 8.63 -13.73 7.17
C VAL A 224 8.29 -14.82 8.17
N ASP A 225 7.38 -14.54 9.11
CA ASP A 225 7.02 -15.51 10.15
C ASP A 225 6.36 -16.77 9.55
N PRO A 226 6.54 -17.96 10.18
CA PRO A 226 7.28 -18.21 11.42
C PRO A 226 8.79 -18.48 11.24
N ALA A 227 9.26 -18.81 10.03
CA ALA A 227 10.68 -19.08 9.75
C ALA A 227 11.01 -18.98 8.24
N GLY A 228 10.21 -18.23 7.50
CA GLY A 228 10.36 -18.02 6.06
C GLY A 228 11.20 -16.80 5.72
N ARG A 229 11.47 -16.64 4.43
CA ARG A 229 12.17 -15.48 3.88
C ARG A 229 11.56 -15.13 2.55
N GLN A 230 11.53 -13.84 2.24
CA GLN A 230 11.20 -13.37 0.91
C GLN A 230 12.29 -12.47 0.39
N THR A 231 12.42 -12.45 -0.93
CA THR A 231 13.35 -11.62 -1.67
C THR A 231 12.61 -10.95 -2.81
N ALA A 232 12.90 -9.68 -3.03
CA ALA A 232 12.53 -8.94 -4.22
C ALA A 232 13.81 -8.47 -4.93
N TRP A 233 13.94 -8.73 -6.21
CA TRP A 233 14.97 -8.13 -7.06
C TRP A 233 14.35 -7.08 -7.98
N LEU A 234 14.94 -5.90 -7.99
CA LEU A 234 14.47 -4.71 -8.69
C LEU A 234 15.51 -4.37 -9.77
N PRO A 235 15.22 -4.58 -11.07
CA PRO A 235 16.14 -4.23 -12.14
C PRO A 235 16.43 -2.72 -12.16
N ASP A 236 17.60 -2.32 -12.64
CA ASP A 236 17.94 -0.91 -12.87
C ASP A 236 16.97 -0.21 -13.86
#